data_AF-A0A534UFU2-F1
#
_entry.id   AF-A0A534UFU2-F1
#
_cell.length_a   1.000
_cell.length_b   1.000
_cell.length_c   1.000
_cell.angle_alpha   90.00
_cell.angle_beta   90.00
_cell.angle_gamma   90.00
#
_symmetry.space_group_name_H-M   'P 1'
#
loop_
_entity.id
_entity.type
_entity.pdbx_description
1 polymer ?
#
loop_
_entity_poly.entity_id
_entity_poly.type
_entity_poly.pdbx_seq_one_letter_code
_entity_poly.pdbx_strand_id
1 'polypeptide(L)'
;MEPTNTEILVLGAGPGGYTAAFYAADKGKKVTLVEQNRRLGGICLNVGCIPSKALLHATEILCEATDSAHRGIVFGSPKVDLDRLRNWKEAILEKLGQGLRGLAQHRGVQVVH
;
A
#
# COMPACT_ATOMS: atom_id res chain seq x y z
N MET A 1 8.18 -32.73 -4.78
CA MET A 1 8.57 -31.30 -4.70
C MET A 1 9.80 -31.24 -3.82
N GLU A 2 10.90 -30.66 -4.28
CA GLU A 2 12.09 -30.53 -3.43
C GLU A 2 11.87 -29.43 -2.37
N PRO A 3 12.35 -29.63 -1.12
CA PRO A 3 12.22 -28.65 -0.07
C PRO A 3 13.01 -27.37 -0.41
N THR A 4 12.37 -26.21 -0.27
CA THR A 4 13.05 -24.91 -0.44
C THR A 4 13.84 -24.58 0.82
N ASN A 5 15.16 -24.44 0.69
CA ASN A 5 16.03 -24.10 1.81
C ASN A 5 16.23 -22.58 1.91
N THR A 6 16.03 -21.99 3.10
CA THR A 6 16.15 -20.55 3.36
C THR A 6 16.71 -20.32 4.77
N GLU A 7 17.41 -19.21 5.01
CA GLU A 7 17.89 -18.89 6.36
C GLU A 7 16.77 -18.29 7.21
N ILE A 8 15.93 -17.46 6.59
CA ILE A 8 14.81 -16.79 7.26
C ILE A 8 13.56 -16.93 6.38
N LEU A 9 12.51 -17.52 6.95
CA LEU A 9 11.18 -17.52 6.38
C LEU A 9 10.32 -16.48 7.11
N VAL A 10 9.69 -15.59 6.34
CA VAL A 10 8.71 -14.64 6.86
C VAL A 10 7.33 -15.00 6.31
N LEU A 11 6.37 -15.20 7.21
CA LEU A 11 4.98 -15.52 6.85
C LEU A 11 4.11 -14.26 6.92
N GLY A 12 3.57 -13.88 5.77
CA GLY A 12 2.77 -12.67 5.54
C GLY A 12 3.62 -11.49 5.09
N ALA A 13 3.18 -10.76 4.05
CA ALA A 13 3.83 -9.58 3.50
C ALA A 13 3.12 -8.27 3.86
N GLY A 14 2.56 -8.19 5.07
CA GLY A 14 2.13 -6.93 5.67
C GLY A 14 3.31 -6.04 6.10
N PRO A 15 3.05 -4.84 6.67
CA PRO A 15 4.08 -3.91 7.11
C PRO A 15 5.19 -4.54 7.96
N GLY A 16 4.83 -5.38 8.93
CA GLY A 16 5.83 -6.10 9.73
C GLY A 16 6.62 -7.10 8.91
N GLY A 17 5.94 -7.89 8.07
CA GLY A 17 6.54 -8.98 7.31
C GLY A 17 7.50 -8.52 6.23
N TYR A 18 7.07 -7.65 5.30
CA TYR A 18 7.99 -7.19 4.25
C TYR A 18 9.15 -6.38 4.85
N THR A 19 8.94 -5.64 5.93
CA THR A 19 10.02 -4.88 6.59
C THR A 19 11.04 -5.82 7.21
N ALA A 20 10.59 -6.85 7.94
CA ALA A 20 11.49 -7.86 8.50
C ALA A 20 12.26 -8.62 7.40
N ALA A 21 11.57 -9.00 6.32
CA ALA A 21 12.18 -9.68 5.18
C ALA A 21 13.25 -8.81 4.49
N PHE A 22 12.94 -7.55 4.24
CA PHE A 22 13.87 -6.61 3.60
C PHE A 22 15.06 -6.30 4.50
N TYR A 23 14.84 -6.10 5.79
CA TYR A 23 15.90 -5.88 6.75
C TYR A 23 16.85 -7.09 6.85
N ALA A 24 16.30 -8.31 6.91
CA ALA A 24 17.10 -9.53 6.90
C ALA A 24 17.92 -9.68 5.61
N ALA A 25 17.33 -9.38 4.46
CA ALA A 25 18.03 -9.39 3.17
C ALA A 25 19.14 -8.34 3.11
N ASP A 26 18.90 -7.13 3.63
CA ASP A 26 19.92 -6.06 3.76
C ASP A 26 21.09 -6.48 4.67
N LYS A 27 20.90 -7.47 5.55
CA LYS A 27 21.96 -8.10 6.37
C LYS A 27 22.60 -9.32 5.70
N GLY A 28 22.34 -9.55 4.41
CA GLY A 28 22.95 -10.61 3.61
C GLY A 28 22.36 -12.01 3.86
N LYS A 29 21.17 -12.10 4.47
CA LYS A 29 20.49 -13.38 4.70
C LYS A 29 19.70 -13.82 3.48
N LYS A 30 19.66 -15.14 3.23
CA LYS A 30 18.71 -15.74 2.29
C LYS A 30 17.31 -15.72 2.90
N VAL A 31 16.40 -14.95 2.31
CA VAL A 31 15.04 -14.75 2.83
C VAL A 31 14.00 -15.27 1.86
N THR A 32 13.02 -16.00 2.40
CA THR A 32 11.78 -16.36 1.71
C THR A 32 10.60 -15.66 2.38
N LEU A 33 9.83 -14.90 1.61
CA LEU A 33 8.61 -14.21 2.07
C LEU A 33 7.39 -14.92 1.47
N VAL A 34 6.54 -15.48 2.33
CA VAL A 34 5.34 -16.20 1.93
C VAL A 34 4.12 -15.30 2.11
N GLU A 35 3.34 -15.07 1.06
CA GLU A 35 2.13 -14.24 1.12
C GLU A 35 1.06 -14.78 0.17
N GLN A 36 -0.09 -15.15 0.74
CA GLN A 36 -1.23 -15.68 -0.01
C GLN A 36 -1.74 -14.73 -1.12
N ASN A 37 -1.60 -13.41 -0.95
CA ASN A 37 -2.06 -12.42 -1.93
C ASN A 37 -0.95 -12.06 -2.93
N ARG A 38 -1.32 -11.88 -4.21
CA ARG A 38 -0.37 -11.43 -5.24
C ARG A 38 0.25 -10.06 -4.96
N ARG A 39 -0.51 -9.14 -4.36
CA ARG A 39 -0.05 -7.78 -4.06
C ARG A 39 0.51 -7.72 -2.63
N LEU A 40 1.80 -7.38 -2.51
CA LEU A 40 2.46 -7.19 -1.21
C LEU A 40 1.95 -5.93 -0.50
N GLY A 41 2.23 -5.82 0.80
CA GLY A 41 1.85 -4.67 1.63
C GLY A 41 0.74 -4.95 2.64
N GLY A 42 0.13 -6.14 2.58
CA GLY A 42 -0.90 -6.62 3.49
C GLY A 42 -2.07 -5.66 3.67
N ILE A 43 -2.72 -5.73 4.83
CA ILE A 43 -3.93 -4.95 5.12
C ILE A 43 -3.67 -3.44 5.02
N CYS A 44 -2.59 -2.95 5.65
CA CYS A 44 -2.36 -1.51 5.77
C CYS A 44 -2.19 -0.83 4.41
N LEU A 45 -1.48 -1.46 3.46
CA LEU A 45 -1.36 -0.92 2.10
C LEU A 45 -2.63 -1.17 1.29
N ASN A 46 -3.17 -2.38 1.29
CA ASN A 46 -4.16 -2.77 0.30
C ASN A 46 -5.60 -2.40 0.65
N VAL A 47 -5.99 -2.52 1.92
CA VAL A 47 -7.40 -2.42 2.33
C VAL A 47 -7.59 -1.69 3.66
N GLY A 48 -6.61 -0.91 4.10
CA GLY A 48 -6.61 -0.26 5.41
C GLY A 48 -6.07 1.16 5.36
N CYS A 49 -4.88 1.36 5.92
CA CYS A 49 -4.27 2.66 6.13
C CYS A 49 -4.23 3.51 4.86
N ILE A 50 -3.62 3.03 3.78
CA ILE A 50 -3.42 3.81 2.57
C ILE A 50 -4.75 4.20 1.90
N PRO A 51 -5.68 3.28 1.59
CA PRO A 51 -6.93 3.67 0.94
C PRO A 51 -7.78 4.58 1.82
N SER A 52 -7.80 4.37 3.15
CA SER A 52 -8.55 5.27 4.04
C SER A 52 -7.99 6.69 4.05
N LYS A 53 -6.66 6.85 4.10
CA LYS A 53 -6.03 8.18 4.14
C LYS A 53 -6.10 8.90 2.79
N ALA A 54 -6.01 8.16 1.68
CA ALA A 54 -6.21 8.73 0.35
C ALA A 54 -7.62 9.31 0.20
N LEU A 55 -8.65 8.57 0.63
CA LEU A 55 -10.03 9.03 0.56
C LEU A 55 -10.31 10.19 1.52
N LEU A 56 -9.82 10.12 2.76
CA LEU A 56 -9.96 11.22 3.74
C LEU A 56 -9.38 12.52 3.18
N HIS A 57 -8.17 12.47 2.63
CA HIS A 57 -7.54 13.65 2.03
C HIS A 57 -8.32 14.18 0.83
N ALA A 58 -8.84 13.31 -0.04
CA ALA A 58 -9.66 13.73 -1.17
C ALA A 58 -10.96 14.43 -0.72
N THR A 59 -11.54 14.00 0.40
CA THR A 59 -12.78 14.58 0.93
C THR A 59 -12.57 15.82 1.80
N GLU A 60 -11.37 16.02 2.36
CA GLU A 60 -11.02 17.19 3.18
C GLU A 60 -11.23 18.50 2.43
N ILE A 61 -10.93 18.52 1.13
CA ILE A 61 -11.15 19.66 0.23
C ILE A 61 -12.64 20.10 0.22
N LEU A 62 -13.57 19.15 0.37
CA LEU A 62 -15.01 19.46 0.42
C LEU A 62 -15.39 20.15 1.73
N CYS A 63 -14.78 19.73 2.84
CA CYS A 63 -14.93 20.36 4.14
C CYS A 63 -14.37 21.79 4.10
N GLU A 64 -13.14 21.96 3.62
CA GLU A 64 -12.51 23.29 3.51
C GLU A 64 -13.30 24.24 2.61
N ALA A 65 -13.81 23.76 1.47
CA ALA A 65 -14.65 24.55 0.57
C ALA A 65 -15.94 25.00 1.27
N THR A 66 -16.56 24.12 2.06
CA THR A 66 -17.79 24.43 2.82
C THR A 66 -17.50 25.44 3.93
N ASP A 67 -16.43 25.23 4.67
CA ASP A 67 -16.04 26.08 5.79
C ASP A 67 -15.60 27.48 5.32
N SER A 68 -15.13 27.64 4.08
CA SER A 68 -14.66 28.93 3.56
C SER A 68 -15.71 30.06 3.53
N ALA A 69 -17.00 29.73 3.69
CA ALA A 69 -18.11 30.69 3.69
C ALA A 69 -17.96 31.81 4.74
N HIS A 70 -17.43 31.51 5.94
CA HIS A 70 -17.20 32.53 6.97
C HIS A 70 -16.14 33.57 6.58
N ARG A 71 -15.32 33.27 5.57
CA ARG A 71 -14.30 34.17 5.00
C ARG A 71 -14.82 34.92 3.76
N GLY A 72 -16.12 34.80 3.46
CA GLY A 72 -16.74 35.42 2.29
C GLY A 72 -16.46 34.71 0.96
N ILE A 73 -15.88 33.51 0.99
CA ILE A 73 -15.64 32.69 -0.21
C ILE A 73 -16.71 31.61 -0.25
N VAL A 74 -17.50 31.55 -1.33
CA VAL A 74 -18.62 30.62 -1.45
C VAL A 74 -18.45 29.77 -2.70
N PHE A 75 -18.47 28.45 -2.54
CA PHE A 75 -18.47 27.49 -3.62
C PHE A 75 -19.88 26.91 -3.81
N GLY A 76 -20.19 26.47 -5.04
CA GLY A 76 -21.40 25.68 -5.30
C GLY A 76 -21.29 24.25 -4.78
N SER A 77 -22.39 23.51 -4.79
CA SER A 77 -22.42 22.11 -4.36
C SER A 77 -21.44 21.25 -5.19
N PRO A 78 -20.57 20.46 -4.55
CA PRO A 78 -19.59 19.65 -5.26
C PRO A 78 -20.27 18.51 -6.02
N LYS A 79 -19.72 18.16 -7.19
CA LYS A 79 -20.08 16.95 -7.94
C LYS A 79 -19.02 15.89 -7.68
N VAL A 80 -19.42 14.77 -7.08
CA VAL A 80 -18.52 13.66 -6.78
C VAL A 80 -18.72 12.54 -7.80
N ASP A 81 -17.68 12.28 -8.58
CA ASP A 81 -17.58 11.09 -9.43
C ASP A 81 -16.91 9.96 -8.63
N LEU A 82 -17.74 9.02 -8.17
CA LEU A 82 -17.29 7.91 -7.33
C LEU A 82 -16.37 6.94 -8.07
N ASP A 83 -16.59 6.73 -9.37
CA ASP A 83 -15.80 5.77 -10.13
C ASP A 83 -14.41 6.34 -10.41
N ARG A 84 -14.32 7.62 -10.74
CA ARG A 84 -13.03 8.32 -10.86
C ARG A 84 -12.27 8.34 -9.53
N LEU A 85 -12.97 8.58 -8.41
CA LEU A 85 -12.36 8.57 -7.08
C LEU A 85 -11.82 7.18 -6.69
N ARG A 86 -12.60 6.12 -6.95
CA ARG A 86 -12.19 4.72 -6.73
C ARG A 86 -10.97 4.37 -7.57
N ASN A 87 -10.98 4.71 -8.86
CA ASN A 87 -9.88 4.43 -9.78
C ASN A 87 -8.59 5.17 -9.39
N TRP A 88 -8.70 6.44 -8.98
CA TRP A 88 -7.57 7.19 -8.44
C TRP A 88 -6.98 6.53 -7.19
N LYS A 89 -7.83 6.13 -6.24
CA LYS A 89 -7.40 5.39 -5.05
C LYS A 89 -6.70 4.09 -5.42
N GLU A 90 -7.26 3.29 -6.34
CA GLU A 90 -6.62 2.04 -6.79
C GLU A 90 -5.26 2.26 -7.46
N ALA A 91 -5.10 3.33 -8.25
CA ALA A 91 -3.82 3.67 -8.87
C ALA A 91 -2.71 3.93 -7.84
N ILE A 92 -3.04 4.53 -6.69
CA ILE A 92 -2.09 4.70 -5.57
C ILE A 92 -1.66 3.33 -5.03
N LEU A 93 -2.61 2.42 -4.81
CA LEU A 93 -2.32 1.10 -4.26
C LEU A 93 -1.48 0.26 -5.22
N GLU A 94 -1.77 0.31 -6.51
CA GLU A 94 -0.98 -0.33 -7.56
C GLU A 94 0.46 0.19 -7.57
N LYS A 95 0.65 1.52 -7.57
CA LYS A 95 1.98 2.13 -7.57
C LYS A 95 2.81 1.68 -6.37
N LEU A 96 2.23 1.69 -5.16
CA LEU A 96 2.94 1.29 -3.95
C LEU A 96 3.19 -0.23 -3.90
N GLY A 97 2.23 -1.04 -4.33
CA GLY A 97 2.38 -2.50 -4.43
C GLY A 97 3.48 -2.90 -5.41
N GLN A 98 3.55 -2.24 -6.57
CA GLN A 98 4.63 -2.42 -7.54
C GLN A 98 5.99 -2.00 -6.97
N GLY A 99 6.04 -0.90 -6.22
CA GLY A 99 7.24 -0.47 -5.50
C GLY A 99 7.76 -1.53 -4.53
N LEU A 100 6.87 -2.15 -3.72
CA LEU A 100 7.27 -3.24 -2.83
C LEU A 100 7.77 -4.47 -3.58
N ARG A 101 7.13 -4.83 -4.69
CA ARG A 101 7.59 -5.94 -5.54
C ARG A 101 8.98 -5.67 -6.12
N GLY A 102 9.22 -4.46 -6.62
CA GLY A 102 10.53 -4.04 -7.11
C GLY A 102 11.60 -4.08 -6.01
N LEU A 103 11.26 -3.63 -4.81
CA LEU A 103 12.17 -3.68 -3.65
C LEU A 103 12.50 -5.12 -3.21
N ALA A 104 11.52 -6.02 -3.23
CA ALA A 104 11.75 -7.44 -2.94
C ALA A 104 12.72 -8.08 -3.95
N GLN A 105 12.53 -7.80 -5.24
CA GLN A 105 13.41 -8.27 -6.31
C GLN A 105 14.83 -7.70 -6.17
N HIS A 106 14.96 -6.39 -5.96
CA HIS A 106 16.27 -5.73 -5.80
C HIS A 106 17.05 -6.29 -4.60
N ARG A 107 16.36 -6.65 -3.52
CA ARG A 107 16.97 -7.26 -2.32
C ARG A 107 17.16 -8.77 -2.41
N GLY A 108 16.78 -9.41 -3.53
CA GLY A 108 16.89 -10.86 -3.69
C GLY A 108 15.98 -11.67 -2.75
N VAL A 109 14.89 -11.09 -2.26
CA VAL A 109 13.91 -11.80 -1.43
C VAL A 109 13.05 -12.70 -2.33
N GLN A 110 13.03 -13.99 -2.04
CA GLN A 110 12.18 -14.94 -2.75
C GLN A 110 10.74 -14.82 -2.25
N VAL A 111 9.83 -14.31 -3.07
CA VAL A 111 8.41 -14.22 -2.75
C VAL A 111 7.70 -15.49 -3.23
N VAL A 112 6.92 -16.12 -2.35
CA VAL A 112 6.09 -17.30 -2.63
C VAL A 112 4.64 -16.93 -2.32
N HIS A 113 3.72 -17.35 -3.19
CA HIS A 113 2.28 -17.14 -3.05
C HIS A 113 1.54 -18.44 -2.74
#